data_AF-A0A0K6GUK0-F1
#
_entry.id   AF-A0A0K6GUK0-F1
#
_cell.length_a   1.000
_cell.length_b   1.000
_cell.length_c   1.000
_cell.angle_alpha   90.00
_cell.angle_beta   90.00
_cell.angle_gamma   90.00
#
_symmetry.space_group_name_H-M   'P 1'
#
loop_
_entity.id
_entity.type
_entity.pdbx_description
1 polymer ?
#
loop_
_entity_poly.entity_id
_entity_poly.type
_entity_poly.pdbx_seq_one_letter_code
_entity_poly.pdbx_strand_id
1 'polypeptide(L)' 'MSIGSARGMLGRVRKLERSKVAGDELREWVEATFRAAITDGRVCQVDGEVVLHCLLVWITDGTARGYAGEGVLR' A
#
# COMPACT_ATOMS: atom_id res chain seq x y z
N MET A 1 11.95 39.68 0.13
CA MET A 1 11.13 38.62 0.76
C MET A 1 11.12 37.40 -0.17
N SER A 2 11.33 36.19 0.35
CA SER A 2 10.92 34.91 -0.29
C SER A 2 11.80 34.22 -1.37
N ILE A 3 13.08 33.93 -1.10
CA ILE A 3 13.79 32.79 -1.74
C ILE A 3 13.85 31.56 -0.83
N GLY A 4 13.84 31.75 0.50
CA GLY A 4 13.84 30.66 1.49
C GLY A 4 12.58 29.78 1.44
N SER A 5 11.44 30.35 1.04
CA SER A 5 10.15 29.63 0.95
C SER A 5 10.14 28.62 -0.21
N ALA A 6 10.59 29.01 -1.41
CA ALA A 6 10.58 28.16 -2.59
C ALA A 6 11.50 26.93 -2.45
N ARG A 7 12.70 27.11 -1.90
CA ARG A 7 13.65 26.01 -1.67
C ARG A 7 13.14 25.00 -0.63
N GLY A 8 12.46 25.49 0.41
CA GLY A 8 11.79 24.64 1.41
C GLY A 8 10.63 23.84 0.82
N MET A 9 9.79 24.46 -0.02
CA MET A 9 8.71 23.77 -0.74
C MET A 9 9.25 22.68 -1.67
N LEU A 10 10.32 22.95 -2.41
CA LEU A 10 10.94 21.97 -3.31
C LEU A 10 11.50 20.74 -2.55
N GLY A 11 12.07 20.96 -1.36
CA GLY A 11 12.49 19.87 -0.47
C GLY A 11 11.32 19.01 0.03
N ARG A 12 10.17 19.63 0.32
CA ARG A 12 8.94 18.92 0.71
C ARG A 12 8.38 18.09 -0.46
N VAL A 13 8.33 18.66 -1.67
CA VAL A 13 7.89 17.94 -2.88
C VAL A 13 8.77 16.70 -3.12
N ARG A 14 10.10 16.85 -3.12
CA ARG A 14 11.03 15.70 -3.27
C ARG A 14 10.89 14.65 -2.17
N LYS A 15 10.50 15.05 -0.95
CA LYS A 15 10.22 14.10 0.14
C LYS A 15 8.91 13.35 -0.11
N LEU A 16 7.87 14.04 -0.58
CA LEU A 16 6.59 13.43 -0.95
C LEU A 16 6.73 12.48 -2.14
N GLU A 17 7.45 12.89 -3.19
CA GLU A 17 7.74 12.04 -4.36
C GLU A 17 8.49 10.77 -3.94
N ARG A 18 9.54 10.87 -3.13
CA ARG A 18 10.24 9.69 -2.58
C ARG A 18 9.33 8.82 -1.71
N SER A 19 8.48 9.42 -0.88
CA SER A 19 7.53 8.68 -0.06
C SER A 19 6.50 7.95 -0.90
N LYS A 20 6.07 8.54 -2.03
CA LYS A 20 5.14 7.93 -2.98
C LYS A 20 5.81 6.76 -3.70
N VAL A 21 7.02 6.96 -4.22
CA VAL A 21 7.82 5.90 -4.86
C VAL A 21 8.04 4.73 -3.90
N ALA A 22 8.38 5.00 -2.64
CA ALA A 22 8.50 3.95 -1.63
C ALA A 22 7.17 3.21 -1.37
N GLY A 23 6.03 3.89 -1.51
CA GLY A 23 4.70 3.27 -1.45
C GLY A 23 4.42 2.37 -2.65
N ASP A 24 4.82 2.79 -3.85
CA ASP A 24 4.68 2.00 -5.08
C ASP A 24 5.56 0.74 -5.04
N GLU A 25 6.83 0.87 -4.62
CA GLU A 25 7.74 -0.28 -4.43
C GLU A 25 7.22 -1.27 -3.38
N LEU A 26 6.74 -0.75 -2.24
CA LEU A 26 6.14 -1.58 -1.19
C LEU A 26 4.90 -2.30 -1.70
N ARG A 27 4.04 -1.62 -2.47
CA ARG A 27 2.83 -2.19 -3.06
C ARG A 27 3.17 -3.35 -3.99
N GLU A 28 4.11 -3.16 -4.91
CA GLU A 28 4.54 -4.21 -5.84
C GLU A 28 5.13 -5.42 -5.12
N TRP A 29 6.00 -5.17 -4.12
CA TRP A 29 6.61 -6.24 -3.33
C TRP A 29 5.56 -7.03 -2.52
N VAL A 30 4.61 -6.34 -1.89
CA VAL A 30 3.50 -6.96 -1.16
C VAL A 30 2.65 -7.80 -2.11
N GLU A 31 2.25 -7.27 -3.26
CA GLU A 31 1.43 -8.00 -4.22
C GLU A 31 2.12 -9.30 -4.68
N ALA A 32 3.37 -9.21 -5.12
CA ALA A 32 4.13 -10.37 -5.58
C ALA A 32 4.29 -11.43 -4.49
N THR A 33 4.68 -11.01 -3.28
CA THR A 33 4.91 -11.92 -2.14
C THR A 33 3.63 -12.60 -1.68
N PHE A 34 2.53 -11.86 -1.62
CA PHE A 34 1.25 -12.40 -1.15
C PHE A 34 0.64 -13.35 -2.17
N ARG A 35 0.69 -13.02 -3.47
CA ARG A 35 0.24 -13.93 -4.54
C ARG A 35 1.03 -15.23 -4.56
N ALA A 36 2.35 -15.17 -4.33
CA ALA A 36 3.17 -16.37 -4.18
C ALA A 36 2.69 -17.21 -2.97
N ALA A 37 2.42 -16.58 -1.82
CA ALA A 37 1.92 -17.29 -0.64
C ALA A 37 0.53 -17.93 -0.85
N ILE A 38 -0.36 -17.28 -1.61
CA ILE A 38 -1.66 -17.85 -2.01
C ILE A 38 -1.44 -19.08 -2.91
N THR A 39 -0.58 -18.94 -3.92
CA THR A 39 -0.28 -20.02 -4.88
C THR A 39 0.37 -21.22 -4.21
N ASP A 40 1.26 -20.98 -3.23
CA ASP A 40 1.91 -22.00 -2.42
C ASP A 40 0.95 -22.70 -1.43
N GLY A 41 -0.31 -22.26 -1.33
CA GLY A 41 -1.28 -22.78 -0.38
C GLY A 41 -0.99 -22.40 1.08
N ARG A 42 -0.08 -21.44 1.32
CA ARG A 42 0.24 -20.92 2.66
C ARG A 42 -0.82 -19.94 3.16
N VAL A 43 -1.65 -19.42 2.25
CA VAL A 43 -2.84 -18.61 2.54
C VAL A 43 -4.04 -19.25 1.86
N CYS A 44 -5.20 -19.23 2.52
CA CYS A 44 -6.47 -19.65 1.92
C CYS A 44 -6.70 -18.92 0.59
N GLN A 45 -7.04 -19.65 -0.48
CA GLN A 45 -7.19 -19.05 -1.80
C GLN A 45 -8.34 -18.04 -1.88
N VAL A 46 -9.46 -18.32 -1.20
CA VAL A 46 -10.65 -17.47 -1.22
C VAL A 46 -10.43 -16.21 -0.38
N ASP A 47 -10.03 -16.36 0.88
CA ASP A 47 -9.79 -15.21 1.77
C ASP A 47 -8.52 -14.44 1.37
N GLY A 48 -7.52 -15.12 0.81
CA GLY A 48 -6.23 -14.56 0.47
C GLY A 48 -6.32 -13.45 -0.57
N GLU A 49 -7.11 -13.62 -1.62
CA GLU A 49 -7.32 -12.56 -2.62
C GLU A 49 -8.05 -11.36 -2.01
N VAL A 50 -8.99 -11.57 -1.09
CA VAL A 50 -9.71 -10.47 -0.43
C VAL A 50 -8.79 -9.71 0.53
N VAL A 51 -7.97 -10.42 1.29
CA VAL A 51 -6.96 -9.81 2.18
C VAL A 51 -5.93 -9.04 1.37
N LEU A 52 -5.44 -9.60 0.27
CA LEU A 52 -4.52 -8.89 -0.64
C LEU A 52 -5.15 -7.61 -1.18
N HIS A 53 -6.39 -7.68 -1.66
CA HIS A 53 -7.11 -6.48 -2.13
C HIS A 53 -7.18 -5.40 -1.03
N CYS A 54 -7.60 -5.77 0.17
CA CYS A 54 -7.72 -4.82 1.28
C CYS A 54 -6.36 -4.22 1.69
N LEU A 55 -5.30 -5.02 1.66
CA LEU A 55 -3.95 -4.58 1.98
C LEU A 55 -3.41 -3.58 0.94
N LEU A 56 -3.66 -3.81 -0.35
CA LEU A 56 -3.24 -2.89 -1.43
C LEU A 56 -4.01 -1.56 -1.38
N VAL A 57 -5.31 -1.61 -1.04
CA VAL A 57 -6.12 -0.40 -0.80
C VAL A 57 -5.58 0.36 0.42
N TRP A 58 -5.22 -0.35 1.49
CA TRP A 58 -4.62 0.29 2.67
C TRP A 58 -3.30 0.98 2.38
N ILE A 59 -2.42 0.34 1.60
CA ILE A 59 -1.12 0.94 1.21
C ILE A 59 -1.33 2.21 0.38
N THR A 60 -2.36 2.22 -0.48
CA THR A 60 -2.64 3.33 -1.40
C THR A 60 -3.35 4.50 -0.70
N ASP A 61 -4.41 4.19 0.06
CA ASP A 61 -5.37 5.19 0.57
C ASP A 61 -5.32 5.34 2.10
N GLY A 62 -4.53 4.54 2.81
CA GLY A 62 -4.42 4.54 4.27
C GLY A 62 -5.65 3.96 4.99
N THR A 63 -6.60 3.39 4.25
CA THR A 63 -7.83 2.77 4.79
C THR A 63 -8.09 1.43 4.10
N ALA A 64 -8.68 0.46 4.79
CA ALA A 64 -9.06 -0.82 4.22
C ALA A 64 -10.56 -1.06 4.45
N ARG A 65 -11.31 -1.51 3.43
CA ARG A 65 -12.72 -1.87 3.57
C ARG A 65 -12.99 -3.20 2.88
N GLY A 66 -13.76 -4.09 3.50
CA GLY A 66 -14.09 -5.39 2.91
C GLY A 66 -14.60 -6.42 3.91
N TYR A 67 -14.61 -7.69 3.50
CA TYR A 67 -14.94 -8.85 4.34
C TYR A 67 -13.85 -9.90 4.20
N ALA A 68 -13.29 -10.40 5.30
CA ALA A 68 -12.35 -11.52 5.28
C ALA A 68 -12.78 -12.54 6.34
N GLY A 69 -12.92 -13.82 5.95
CA GLY A 69 -13.55 -14.82 6.80
C GLY A 69 -14.98 -14.41 7.21
N GLU A 70 -15.29 -14.46 8.51
CA GLU A 70 -16.63 -14.13 9.06
C GLU A 70 -16.80 -12.65 9.46
N GLY A 71 -15.83 -11.78 9.19
CA GLY A 71 -15.79 -10.42 9.75
C GLY A 71 -15.57 -9.29 8.73
N VAL A 72 -16.03 -8.09 9.09
CA VAL A 72 -15.79 -6.85 8.34
C VAL A 72 -14.40 -6.27 8.61
N LEU A 73 -13.75 -5.79 7.55
CA LEU A 73 -12.57 -4.93 7.61
C LEU A 73 -13.05 -3.47 7.61
N ARG A 74 -12.65 -2.69 8.62
CA ARG A 74 -13.08 -1.30 8.86
C ARG A 74 -11.91 -0.32 8.78
#